data_AF-A0A660TIY2-F1
#
_entry.id   AF-A0A660TIY2-F1
#
_cell.length_a   1.000
_cell.length_b   1.000
_cell.length_c   1.000
_cell.angle_alpha   90.00
_cell.angle_beta   90.00
_cell.angle_gamma   90.00
#
_symmetry.space_group_name_H-M   'P 1'
#
loop_
_entity.id
_entity.type
_entity.pdbx_description
1 polymer ?
#
loop_
_entity_poly.entity_id
_entity_poly.type
_entity_poly.pdbx_seq_one_letter_code
_entity_poly.pdbx_strand_id
1 'polypeptide(L)' 'MGIFKANDIRGIYPEELDGERIRRIGYNLPAVLKAEKILVGRDARNSSDEIFDVLSQGIRDAGANVV' A
#
# COMPACT_ATOMS: atom_id res chain seq x y z
N MET A 1 13.52 -7.45 -12.86
CA MET A 1 13.62 -6.35 -11.87
C MET A 1 12.19 -5.94 -11.54
N GLY A 2 11.66 -6.38 -10.39
CA GLY A 2 10.22 -6.27 -10.05
C GLY A 2 9.79 -4.87 -9.59
N ILE A 3 8.61 -4.77 -8.97
CA ILE A 3 8.04 -3.51 -8.46
C ILE A 3 8.87 -2.85 -7.35
N PHE A 4 9.65 -3.61 -6.60
CA PHE A 4 10.57 -3.09 -5.58
C PHE A 4 11.83 -2.53 -6.24
N LYS A 5 12.02 -1.22 -6.14
CA LYS A 5 13.23 -0.53 -6.59
C LYS A 5 14.07 -0.16 -5.37
N ALA A 6 15.21 0.50 -5.58
CA ALA A 6 16.15 0.81 -4.52
C ALA A 6 15.55 1.67 -3.39
N ASN A 7 14.64 2.60 -3.72
CA ASN A 7 14.12 3.60 -2.78
C ASN A 7 12.59 3.65 -2.68
N ASP A 8 11.89 2.93 -3.57
CA ASP A 8 10.44 3.01 -3.69
C ASP A 8 9.84 1.74 -4.31
N ILE A 9 8.52 1.65 -4.25
CA ILE A 9 7.74 0.64 -4.95
C ILE A 9 7.13 1.32 -6.17
N ARG A 10 7.45 0.85 -7.38
CA ARG A 10 6.98 1.42 -8.65
C ARG A 10 6.63 0.32 -9.64
N GLY A 11 5.44 0.44 -10.21
CA GLY A 11 4.96 -0.40 -11.30
C GLY A 11 3.72 0.19 -11.96
N ILE A 12 3.34 -0.37 -13.11
CA ILE A 12 2.12 -0.02 -13.83
C ILE A 12 0.91 -0.64 -13.12
N TYR A 13 -0.14 0.15 -12.93
CA TYR A 13 -1.42 -0.32 -12.39
C TYR A 13 -2.40 -0.58 -13.54
N PRO A 14 -3.08 -1.75 -13.60
CA PRO A 14 -3.06 -2.86 -12.64
C PRO A 14 -2.07 -4.00 -12.98
N GLU A 15 -1.24 -3.89 -14.02
CA GLU A 15 -0.46 -5.03 -14.54
C GLU A 15 0.66 -5.50 -13.61
N GLU A 16 1.36 -4.56 -12.99
CA GLU A 16 2.49 -4.84 -12.08
C GLU A 16 2.11 -4.62 -10.61
N LEU A 17 1.22 -3.66 -10.33
CA LEU A 17 0.71 -3.32 -9.00
C LEU A 17 -0.80 -3.53 -8.94
N ASP A 18 -1.27 -4.77 -8.93
CA ASP A 18 -2.69 -5.07 -8.71
C ASP A 18 -3.14 -4.84 -7.24
N GLY A 19 -4.45 -4.84 -7.02
CA GLY A 19 -5.03 -4.63 -5.69
C GLY A 19 -4.64 -5.69 -4.65
N GLU A 20 -4.40 -6.94 -5.04
CA GLU A 20 -3.98 -8.01 -4.11
C GLU A 20 -2.56 -7.73 -3.60
N ARG A 21 -1.63 -7.39 -4.50
CA ARG A 21 -0.25 -7.01 -4.16
C ARG A 21 -0.24 -5.79 -3.25
N ILE A 22 -1.03 -4.78 -3.55
CA ILE A 22 -1.11 -3.56 -2.73
C ILE A 22 -1.65 -3.88 -1.33
N ARG A 23 -2.72 -4.69 -1.23
CA ARG A 23 -3.25 -5.13 0.08
C ARG A 23 -2.20 -5.89 0.88
N ARG A 24 -1.43 -6.78 0.24
CA ARG A 24 -0.34 -7.52 0.89
C ARG A 24 0.80 -6.62 1.35
N ILE A 25 1.13 -5.57 0.58
CA ILE A 25 2.06 -4.52 1.02
C ILE A 25 1.50 -3.86 2.28
N GLY A 26 0.23 -3.43 2.26
CA GLY A 26 -0.45 -2.82 3.40
C GLY A 26 -0.42 -3.69 4.66
N TYR A 27 -0.69 -4.99 4.54
CA TYR A 27 -0.70 -5.94 5.65
C TYR A 27 0.67 -6.10 6.33
N ASN A 28 1.76 -6.02 5.57
CA ASN A 28 3.11 -6.21 6.13
C ASN A 28 3.73 -4.90 6.65
N LEU A 29 3.24 -3.73 6.21
CA LEU A 29 3.78 -2.43 6.60
C LEU A 29 3.83 -2.20 8.13
N PRO A 30 2.77 -2.47 8.92
CA PRO A 30 2.81 -2.27 10.37
C PRO A 30 3.94 -3.04 11.07
N ALA A 31 4.19 -4.28 10.66
CA ALA A 31 5.24 -5.12 11.25
C ALA A 31 6.65 -4.60 10.91
N VAL A 32 6.85 -4.14 9.67
CA VAL A 32 8.13 -3.57 9.20
C VAL A 32 8.42 -2.24 9.90
N LEU A 33 7.42 -1.37 10.01
CA LEU A 33 7.55 -0.03 10.59
C LEU A 33 7.44 -0.03 12.12
N LYS A 34 6.97 -1.12 12.73
CA LYS A 34 6.62 -1.23 14.15
C LYS A 34 5.66 -0.11 14.58
N ALA A 35 4.60 0.08 13.79
CA ALA A 35 3.67 1.19 13.93
C ALA A 35 2.23 0.68 14.14
N GLU A 36 1.52 1.29 15.10
CA GLU A 36 0.10 1.06 15.37
C GLU A 36 -0.81 2.01 14.58
N LYS A 37 -0.22 3.04 13.96
CA LYS A 37 -0.92 4.07 13.17
C LYS A 37 -0.05 4.49 11.99
N ILE A 38 -0.62 4.52 10.79
CA ILE A 38 0.07 4.87 9.54
C ILE A 38 -0.70 5.99 8.83
N LEU A 39 0.00 7.08 8.51
CA LEU A 39 -0.52 8.15 7.67
C LEU A 39 -0.45 7.72 6.20
N VAL A 40 -1.55 7.85 5.45
CA VAL A 40 -1.59 7.50 4.03
C VAL A 40 -1.98 8.72 3.20
N GLY A 41 -1.02 9.20 2.39
CA GLY A 41 -1.25 10.21 1.38
C GLY A 41 -1.36 9.59 -0.02
N ARG A 42 -2.12 10.25 -0.91
CA ARG A 42 -2.26 9.86 -2.32
C ARG A 42 -2.22 11.09 -3.22
N ASP A 43 -1.84 10.88 -4.48
CA ASP A 43 -1.89 11.93 -5.50
C ASP A 43 -3.20 11.87 -6.31
N ALA A 44 -3.29 12.70 -7.36
CA ALA A 44 -4.50 12.88 -8.16
C ALA A 44 -4.66 11.90 -9.34
N ARG A 45 -4.02 10.71 -9.33
CA ARG A 45 -4.26 9.70 -10.39
C ARG A 45 -5.63 9.04 -10.22
N ASN A 46 -6.22 8.61 -11.33
CA ASN A 46 -7.50 7.89 -11.34
C ASN A 46 -7.47 6.60 -10.51
N SER A 47 -6.33 5.91 -10.46
CA SER A 47 -6.16 4.69 -9.65
C SER A 47 -5.93 4.97 -8.16
N SER A 48 -5.64 6.22 -7.77
CA SER A 48 -5.21 6.53 -6.41
C SER A 48 -6.28 6.26 -5.35
N ASP A 49 -7.56 6.43 -5.70
CA ASP A 49 -8.67 6.15 -4.78
C ASP A 49 -8.76 4.64 -4.48
N GLU A 50 -8.72 3.80 -5.51
CA GLU A 50 -8.77 2.34 -5.37
C GLU A 50 -7.52 1.80 -4.66
N ILE A 51 -6.33 2.28 -5.04
CA ILE A 51 -5.06 1.91 -4.39
C ILE A 51 -5.08 2.27 -2.90
N PHE A 52 -5.60 3.44 -2.55
CA PHE A 52 -5.74 3.86 -1.16
C PHE A 52 -6.65 2.92 -0.38
N ASP A 53 -7.80 2.55 -0.93
CA ASP A 53 -8.76 1.68 -0.25
C ASP A 53 -8.16 0.31 0.06
N VAL A 54 -7.54 -0.34 -0.94
CA VAL A 54 -6.95 -1.68 -0.77
C VAL A 54 -5.71 -1.66 0.12
N LEU A 55 -4.86 -0.62 0.03
CA LEU A 55 -3.71 -0.46 0.91
C LEU A 55 -4.17 -0.27 2.37
N SER A 56 -5.14 0.63 2.57
CA SER A 56 -5.70 0.95 3.88
C SER A 56 -6.43 -0.24 4.50
N GLN A 57 -7.06 -1.08 3.68
CA GLN A 57 -7.64 -2.34 4.15
C GLN A 57 -6.55 -3.30 4.62
N GLY A 58 -5.47 -3.49 3.86
CA GLY A 58 -4.34 -4.31 4.27
C GLY A 58 -3.74 -3.86 5.62
N ILE A 59 -3.52 -2.56 5.79
CA ILE A 59 -2.99 -1.98 7.04
C ILE A 59 -3.92 -2.27 8.23
N ARG A 60 -5.23 -2.09 8.05
CA ARG A 60 -6.24 -2.35 9.09
C ARG A 60 -6.38 -3.82 9.44
N ASP A 61 -6.31 -4.70 8.44
CA ASP A 61 -6.34 -6.16 8.64
C ASP A 61 -5.14 -6.65 9.48
N ALA A 62 -4.02 -5.93 9.42
CA ALA A 62 -2.84 -6.19 10.24
C ALA A 62 -2.91 -5.56 11.65
N GLY A 63 -4.03 -4.92 12.01
CA GLY A 63 -4.26 -4.35 13.33
C GLY A 63 -3.78 -2.92 13.55
N ALA A 64 -3.33 -2.22 12.49
CA ALA A 64 -2.93 -0.81 12.57
C ALA A 64 -4.01 0.14 12.05
N ASN A 65 -4.05 1.34 12.61
CA ASN A 65 -4.98 2.39 12.17
C ASN A 65 -4.42 3.16 10.97
N VAL A 66 -5.30 3.65 10.10
CA VAL A 66 -4.96 4.53 8.97
C VAL A 66 -5.43 5.95 9.30
N VAL A 67 -4.60 6.95 8.98
CA VAL A 67 -4.88 8.39 9.11
C VAL A 67 -4.70 9.08 7.79
#